data_AF-A0A9Q5ZC05-F1
#
_entry.id   AF-A0A9Q5ZC05-F1
#
_cell.length_a   1.000
_cell.length_b   1.000
_cell.length_c   1.000
_cell.angle_alpha   90.00
_cell.angle_beta   90.00
_cell.angle_gamma   90.00
#
_symmetry.space_group_name_H-M   'P 1'
#
loop_
_entity.id
_entity.type
_entity.pdbx_description
1 polymer ?
#
loop_
_entity_poly.entity_id
_entity_poly.type
_entity_poly.pdbx_seq_one_letter_code
_entity_poly.pdbx_strand_id
1 'polypeptide(L)' 'MTPIAQQVAITAIVPMLTAIANRQWEQFKKLEADFVSQYGIEVWQEVFNFRLKSALDKDSDRWLLIQWCSEGIISVKNVG' A
#
# COMPACT_ATOMS: atom_id res chain seq x y z
N MET A 1 -21.14 -7.05 11.04
CA MET A 1 -19.69 -7.26 11.22
C MET A 1 -19.02 -5.92 11.04
N THR A 2 -18.24 -5.45 12.01
CA THR A 2 -17.42 -4.25 11.85
C THR A 2 -16.23 -4.61 10.97
N PRO A 3 -15.92 -3.86 9.89
CA PRO A 3 -14.74 -4.13 9.07
C PRO A 3 -13.48 -4.16 9.93
N ILE A 4 -12.62 -5.16 9.75
CA ILE A 4 -11.39 -5.33 10.55
C ILE A 4 -10.48 -4.12 10.33
N ALA A 5 -10.49 -3.53 9.13
CA ALA A 5 -9.77 -2.29 8.84
C ALA A 5 -10.09 -1.09 9.76
N GLN A 6 -11.29 -1.02 10.33
CA GLN A 6 -11.67 0.07 11.24
C GLN A 6 -11.07 -0.09 12.65
N GLN A 7 -10.62 -1.30 12.99
CA GLN A 7 -9.97 -1.62 14.26
C GLN A 7 -8.45 -1.38 14.23
N VAL A 8 -7.87 -1.26 13.04
CA VAL A 8 -6.45 -0.96 12.86
C VAL A 8 -6.16 0.48 13.32
N ALA A 9 -5.25 0.61 14.28
CA ALA A 9 -4.87 1.91 14.82
C ALA A 9 -4.32 2.82 13.72
N ILE A 10 -4.70 4.11 13.74
CA ILE A 10 -4.24 5.08 12.73
C ILE A 10 -2.71 5.19 12.69
N THR A 11 -2.04 4.98 13.82
CA THR A 11 -0.58 4.97 13.94
C THR A 11 0.10 3.90 13.09
N ALA A 12 -0.60 2.82 12.74
CA ALA A 12 -0.09 1.80 11.82
C ALA A 12 -0.17 2.24 10.34
N ILE A 13 -1.00 3.24 10.02
CA ILE A 13 -1.32 3.65 8.64
C ILE A 13 -0.62 4.96 8.27
N VAL A 14 -0.50 5.92 9.21
CA VAL A 14 0.15 7.22 8.96
C VAL A 14 1.52 7.07 8.30
N PRO A 15 2.43 6.17 8.75
CA PRO A 15 3.74 6.03 8.12
C PRO A 15 3.68 5.67 6.64
N MET A 16 2.68 4.86 6.22
CA MET A 16 2.51 4.50 4.81
C MET A 16 2.03 5.69 3.98
N LEU A 17 1.06 6.45 4.51
CA LEU A 17 0.58 7.69 3.87
C LEU A 17 1.73 8.70 3.72
N THR A 18 2.57 8.84 4.75
CA THR A 18 3.77 9.69 4.71
C THR A 18 4.76 9.21 3.65
N ALA A 19 5.03 7.90 3.55
CA ALA A 19 5.92 7.36 2.54
C ALA A 19 5.40 7.63 1.12
N ILE A 20 4.09 7.49 0.89
CA ILE A 20 3.46 7.82 -0.40
C ILE A 20 3.57 9.31 -0.71
N ALA A 21 3.22 10.18 0.25
CA ALA A 21 3.30 11.62 0.09
C ALA A 21 4.73 12.08 -0.27
N ASN A 22 5.74 11.46 0.35
CA ASN A 22 7.16 11.75 0.11
C ASN A 22 7.76 10.98 -1.08
N ARG A 23 6.96 10.21 -1.82
CA ARG A 23 7.40 9.43 -3.00
C ARG A 23 8.49 8.40 -2.66
N GLN A 24 8.44 7.81 -1.47
CA GLN A 24 9.43 6.87 -0.94
C GLN A 24 8.98 5.42 -1.15
N TRP A 25 9.16 4.90 -2.36
CA TRP A 25 8.68 3.56 -2.76
C TRP A 25 9.24 2.44 -1.88
N GLU A 26 10.56 2.39 -1.67
CA GLU A 26 11.19 1.34 -0.85
C GLU A 26 10.72 1.36 0.62
N GLN A 27 10.50 2.56 1.16
CA GLN A 27 9.96 2.71 2.53
C GLN A 27 8.51 2.22 2.60
N PHE A 28 7.69 2.51 1.58
CA PHE A 28 6.33 2.00 1.49
C PHE A 28 6.30 0.47 1.43
N LYS A 29 7.14 -0.16 0.58
CA LYS A 29 7.24 -1.63 0.49
C LYS A 29 7.60 -2.27 1.83
N LYS A 30 8.55 -1.69 2.56
CA LYS A 30 8.92 -2.17 3.90
C LYS A 30 7.74 -2.09 4.87
N LEU A 31 7.05 -0.96 4.91
CA LEU A 31 5.88 -0.76 5.78
C LEU A 31 4.72 -1.69 5.42
N GLU A 32 4.49 -1.95 4.13
CA GLU A 32 3.52 -2.93 3.66
C GLU A 32 3.88 -4.35 4.14
N ALA A 33 5.13 -4.78 3.95
CA ALA A 33 5.59 -6.10 4.39
C ALA A 33 5.48 -6.27 5.92
N ASP A 34 5.91 -5.28 6.70
CA ASP A 34 5.79 -5.27 8.16
C ASP A 34 4.33 -5.34 8.60
N PHE A 35 3.44 -4.59 7.93
CA PHE A 35 2.01 -4.59 8.21
C PHE A 35 1.36 -5.95 7.90
N VAL A 36 1.64 -6.52 6.73
CA VAL A 36 1.13 -7.84 6.33
C VAL A 36 1.63 -8.93 7.28
N SER A 37 2.88 -8.86 7.72
CA SER A 37 3.42 -9.79 8.71
C SER A 37 2.71 -9.71 10.07
N GLN A 38 2.22 -8.53 10.46
CA GLN A 38 1.57 -8.32 11.74
C GLN A 38 0.07 -8.64 11.71
N TYR A 39 -0.63 -8.24 10.65
CA TYR A 39 -2.09 -8.26 10.57
C TYR A 39 -2.66 -9.25 9.55
N GLY A 40 -1.82 -9.78 8.66
CA GLY A 40 -2.23 -10.67 7.58
C GLY A 40 -2.69 -9.94 6.31
N ILE A 41 -2.69 -10.67 5.20
CA ILE A 41 -2.97 -10.13 3.87
C ILE A 41 -4.43 -9.68 3.70
N GLU A 42 -5.37 -10.37 4.35
CA GLU A 42 -6.81 -10.03 4.27
C GLU A 42 -7.09 -8.66 4.91
N VAL A 43 -6.48 -8.38 6.07
CA VAL A 43 -6.59 -7.08 6.74
C VAL A 43 -5.90 -5.98 5.94
N TRP A 44 -4.75 -6.28 5.33
CA TRP A 44 -4.08 -5.36 4.42
C TRP A 44 -4.98 -4.93 3.27
N GLN A 45 -5.66 -5.87 2.60
CA GLN A 45 -6.55 -5.57 1.48
C GLN A 45 -7.69 -4.62 1.89
N GLU A 46 -8.31 -4.83 3.06
CA GLU A 46 -9.35 -3.92 3.55
C GLU A 46 -8.78 -2.54 3.90
N VAL A 47 -7.65 -2.47 4.62
CA VAL A 47 -7.02 -1.20 5.01
C VAL A 47 -6.57 -0.41 3.78
N PHE A 48 -5.97 -1.09 2.82
CA PHE A 48 -5.54 -0.48 1.57
C PHE A 48 -6.74 0.15 0.84
N ASN A 49 -7.81 -0.61 0.62
CA ASN A 49 -8.96 -0.15 -0.15
C ASN A 49 -9.76 0.95 0.57
N PHE A 50 -10.04 0.77 1.86
CA PHE A 50 -10.98 1.63 2.57
C PHE A 50 -10.35 2.80 3.32
N ARG A 51 -9.04 2.74 3.62
CA ARG A 51 -8.37 3.77 4.43
C ARG A 51 -7.19 4.43 3.73
N LEU A 52 -6.39 3.64 3.02
CA LEU A 52 -5.18 4.16 2.40
C LEU A 52 -5.50 4.82 1.06
N LYS A 53 -6.07 4.05 0.12
CA LYS A 53 -6.47 4.53 -1.21
C LYS A 53 -7.52 5.65 -1.12
N SER A 54 -8.46 5.56 -0.19
CA SER A 54 -9.49 6.59 0.01
C SER A 54 -8.95 7.93 0.52
N ALA A 55 -7.76 7.93 1.12
CA ALA A 55 -7.11 9.13 1.65
C ALA A 55 -6.13 9.79 0.65
N LEU A 56 -5.84 9.15 -0.49
CA LEU A 56 -4.90 9.68 -1.46
C LEU A 56 -5.56 10.74 -2.34
N ASP A 57 -4.87 11.86 -2.53
CA ASP A 57 -5.15 12.76 -3.64
C ASP A 57 -4.82 12.08 -5.00
N LYS A 58 -5.27 12.69 -6.10
CA LYS A 58 -5.10 12.14 -7.45
C LYS A 58 -3.63 11.92 -7.83
N ASP A 59 -2.73 12.79 -7.40
CA ASP A 59 -1.32 12.74 -7.78
C ASP A 59 -0.61 11.63 -7.01
N SER A 60 -0.93 11.47 -5.73
CA SER A 60 -0.42 10.42 -4.86
C SER A 60 -0.95 9.04 -5.26
N ASP A 61 -2.23 8.91 -5.61
CA ASP A 61 -2.81 7.66 -6.14
C ASP A 61 -2.15 7.28 -7.47
N ARG A 62 -2.02 8.25 -8.40
CA ARG A 62 -1.34 8.03 -9.68
C ARG A 62 0.10 7.59 -9.49
N TRP A 63 0.85 8.24 -8.61
CA TRP A 63 2.24 7.87 -8.34
C TRP A 63 2.34 6.42 -7.83
N LEU A 64 1.49 6.03 -6.88
CA LEU A 64 1.48 4.67 -6.35
C LEU A 64 1.16 3.64 -7.42
N LEU A 65 0.16 3.91 -8.28
CA LEU A 65 -0.17 3.06 -9.42
C LEU A 65 1.01 2.92 -10.39
N ILE A 66 1.72 4.00 -10.68
CA ILE A 66 2.92 3.96 -11.53
C ILE A 66 3.99 3.05 -10.91
N GLN A 67 4.26 3.15 -9.60
CA GLN A 67 5.26 2.28 -8.96
C GLN A 67 4.88 0.80 -9.09
N TRP A 68 3.62 0.45 -8.79
CA TRP A 68 3.13 -0.92 -8.94
C TRP A 68 3.19 -1.44 -10.37
N CYS A 69 2.80 -0.62 -11.36
CA CYS A 69 2.89 -1.01 -12.76
C CYS A 69 4.35 -1.07 -13.27
N SER A 70 5.26 -0.24 -12.74
CA SER A 70 6.66 -0.20 -13.17
C SER A 70 7.44 -1.43 -12.69
N GLU A 71 7.13 -1.94 -11.50
CA GLU A 71 7.63 -3.23 -11.01
C GLU A 71 7.00 -4.42 -11.80
N GLY A 72 5.89 -4.16 -12.54
CA GLY A 72 5.08 -5.14 -13.28
C GLY A 72 5.26 -5.17 -14.81
N ILE A 73 6.20 -4.44 -15.41
CA ILE A 73 6.62 -4.61 -16.82
C ILE A 73 8.11 -4.97 -16.89
N ILE A 74 8.56 -5.92 -16.06
CA ILE A 74 9.82 -6.66 -16.25
C ILE A 74 9.59 -8.18 -16.11
N SER A 75 8.38 -8.67 -15.85
CA SER A 75 8.11 -10.13 -15.75
C SER A 75 7.77 -10.82 -17.08
N VAL A 76 7.61 -10.08 -18.19
CA VAL A 76 7.38 -10.64 -19.54
C VAL A 76 8.60 -10.43 -20.44
N LYS A 77 9.78 -10.82 -19.96
CA LYS A 77 10.96 -11.11 -20.80
C LYS A 77 11.71 -12.33 -20.27
N ASN A 78 11.01 -13.46 -20.23
CA ASN A 78 11.64 -14.75 -20.44
C ASN A 78 10.71 -15.61 -21.28
N VAL A 79 10.64 -15.28 -22.57
CA VAL A 79 10.31 -16.28 -23.59
C VAL A 79 11.57 -17.13 -23.70
N GLY A 80 11.59 -18.25 -22.99
CA GLY A 80 12.45 -19.38 -23.34
C GLY A 80 11.87 -20.14 -24.52
#